data_AF-A0A7W2TDN3-F1
#
_entry.id   AF-A0A7W2TDN3-F1
#
_cell.length_a   1.000
_cell.length_b   1.000
_cell.length_c   1.000
_cell.angle_alpha   90.00
_cell.angle_beta   90.00
_cell.angle_gamma   90.00
#
_symmetry.space_group_name_H-M   'P 1'
#
loop_
_entity.id
_entity.type
_entity.pdbx_description
1 polymer ?
#
loop_
_entity_poly.entity_id
_entity_poly.type
_entity_poly.pdbx_seq_one_letter_code
_entity_poly.pdbx_strand_id
1 'polypeptide(L)'
;MNKKYILLIITSLVSLLMCAVTELYYLDNPDGTFFARSGALIVILGTLINFIDFGNLNTKKYLPDDVNSQIRTYIENKEGEKAFQLHWKFEQEFRDNLIKFQGYVFILGTLIWGFGDLFFCAVLSCT
;
A
#
# COMPACT_ATOMS: atom_id res chain seq x y z
N MET A 1 -8.79 8.84 7.67
CA MET A 1 -8.08 8.03 6.65
C MET A 1 -7.28 8.98 5.76
N ASN A 2 -5.96 8.80 5.63
CA ASN A 2 -5.09 9.77 4.94
C ASN A 2 -5.46 9.83 3.43
N LYS A 3 -5.58 11.03 2.84
CA LYS A 3 -6.06 11.23 1.45
C LYS A 3 -5.27 10.42 0.42
N LYS A 4 -4.00 10.13 0.71
CA LYS A 4 -3.10 9.30 -0.11
C LYS A 4 -3.57 7.85 -0.25
N TYR A 5 -4.07 7.24 0.84
CA TYR A 5 -4.58 5.86 0.80
C TYR A 5 -5.93 5.77 0.09
N ILE A 6 -6.76 6.81 0.18
CA ILE A 6 -8.00 6.92 -0.59
C ILE A 6 -7.70 6.95 -2.09
N LEU A 7 -6.73 7.76 -2.52
CA LEU A 7 -6.31 7.82 -3.91
C LEU A 7 -5.82 6.45 -4.40
N LEU A 8 -5.06 5.73 -3.58
CA LEU A 8 -4.55 4.40 -3.88
C LEU A 8 -5.68 3.38 -4.05
N ILE A 9 -6.63 3.35 -3.11
CA ILE A 9 -7.83 2.50 -3.19
C ILE A 9 -8.63 2.82 -4.45
N ILE A 10 -8.84 4.10 -4.76
CA ILE A 10 -9.54 4.53 -5.98
C ILE A 10 -8.77 4.09 -7.22
N THR A 11 -7.45 4.26 -7.25
CA THR A 11 -6.63 3.90 -8.43
C THR A 11 -6.62 2.40 -8.64
N SER A 12 -6.50 1.60 -7.57
CA SER A 12 -6.61 0.14 -7.62
C SER A 12 -8.00 -0.32 -8.05
N LEU A 13 -9.07 0.31 -7.54
CA LEU A 13 -10.44 0.02 -7.96
C LEU A 13 -10.66 0.37 -9.44
N VAL A 14 -10.14 1.50 -9.91
CA VAL A 14 -10.21 1.90 -11.32
C VAL A 14 -9.41 0.93 -12.19
N SER A 15 -8.21 0.51 -11.78
CA SER A 15 -7.44 -0.50 -12.50
C SER A 15 -8.16 -1.85 -12.58
N LEU A 16 -8.75 -2.31 -11.49
CA LEU A 16 -9.56 -3.54 -11.46
C LEU A 16 -10.81 -3.42 -12.36
N LEU A 17 -11.49 -2.27 -12.33
CA LEU A 17 -12.67 -2.02 -13.14
C LEU A 17 -12.32 -1.95 -14.64
N MET A 18 -11.21 -1.30 -15.00
CA MET A 18 -10.72 -1.25 -16.37
C MET A 18 -10.27 -2.63 -16.86
N CYS A 19 -9.70 -3.47 -16.00
CA CYS A 19 -9.40 -4.87 -16.34
C CYS A 19 -10.69 -5.65 -16.64
N ALA A 20 -11.68 -5.58 -15.74
CA ALA A 20 -12.96 -6.27 -15.94
C ALA A 20 -13.69 -5.81 -17.22
N VAL A 21 -13.69 -4.50 -17.51
CA VAL A 21 -14.31 -3.96 -18.74
C VAL A 21 -13.53 -4.37 -19.99
N THR A 22 -12.20 -4.36 -19.95
CA THR A 22 -11.38 -4.74 -21.11
C THR A 22 -11.54 -6.22 -21.43
N GLU A 23 -11.61 -7.08 -20.41
CA GLU A 23 -11.79 -8.53 -20.63
C GLU A 23 -13.21 -8.89 -21.08
N LEU A 24 -14.23 -8.15 -20.61
CA LEU A 24 -15.58 -8.24 -21.19
C LEU A 24 -15.62 -7.79 -22.66
N TYR A 25 -14.75 -6.85 -23.06
CA TYR A 25 -14.68 -6.35 -24.43
C TYR A 25 -13.91 -7.29 -25.37
N TYR A 26 -13.00 -8.12 -24.82
CA TYR A 26 -12.17 -9.09 -25.54
C TYR A 26 -12.61 -10.55 -25.31
N LEU A 27 -13.89 -10.79 -25.03
CA LEU A 27 -14.48 -12.14 -24.84
C LEU A 27 -14.11 -13.14 -25.97
N ASP A 28 -13.89 -12.65 -27.20
CA ASP A 28 -13.55 -13.49 -28.36
C ASP A 28 -12.06 -13.88 -28.45
N ASN A 29 -11.17 -13.30 -27.62
CA ASN A 29 -9.76 -13.68 -27.54
C ASN A 29 -9.23 -13.43 -26.11
N PRO A 30 -9.56 -14.32 -25.15
CA PRO A 30 -9.10 -14.20 -23.78
C PRO A 30 -7.63 -14.61 -23.67
N ASP A 31 -6.71 -13.68 -23.97
CA ASP A 31 -5.33 -13.80 -23.52
C ASP A 31 -5.32 -13.51 -22.02
N GLY A 32 -5.56 -14.54 -21.20
CA GLY A 32 -5.68 -14.48 -19.73
C GLY A 32 -4.48 -13.86 -18.99
N THR A 33 -3.46 -13.38 -19.68
CA THR A 33 -2.32 -12.65 -19.12
C THR A 33 -2.66 -11.25 -18.58
N PHE A 34 -3.86 -10.72 -18.82
CA PHE A 34 -4.22 -9.35 -18.45
C PHE A 34 -4.45 -9.18 -16.94
N PHE A 35 -5.14 -10.13 -16.30
CA PHE A 35 -5.28 -10.18 -14.83
C PHE A 35 -3.93 -10.34 -14.14
N ALA A 36 -3.08 -11.23 -14.66
CA ALA A 36 -1.71 -11.37 -14.20
C ALA A 36 -0.92 -10.03 -14.20
N ARG A 37 -1.04 -9.23 -15.26
CA ARG A 37 -0.40 -7.90 -15.36
C ARG A 37 -0.96 -6.90 -14.35
N SER A 38 -2.26 -6.98 -14.05
CA SER A 38 -2.92 -6.09 -13.08
C SER A 38 -2.42 -6.33 -11.63
N GLY A 39 -2.21 -7.60 -11.26
CA GLY A 39 -1.63 -7.97 -9.97
C GLY A 39 -0.20 -7.47 -9.82
N ALA A 40 0.63 -7.63 -10.84
CA ALA A 40 1.99 -7.08 -10.87
C ALA A 40 2.01 -5.54 -10.70
N LEU A 41 1.05 -4.85 -11.32
CA LEU A 41 0.94 -3.39 -11.24
C LEU A 41 0.57 -2.91 -9.82
N ILE A 42 -0.30 -3.64 -9.11
CA ILE A 42 -0.62 -3.39 -7.70
C ILE A 42 0.64 -3.51 -6.83
N VAL A 43 1.45 -4.55 -7.05
CA VAL A 43 2.70 -4.75 -6.31
C VAL A 43 3.68 -3.60 -6.56
N ILE A 44 3.86 -3.18 -7.81
CA ILE A 44 4.77 -2.08 -8.18
C ILE A 44 4.31 -0.78 -7.55
N LEU A 45 3.03 -0.42 -7.68
CA LEU A 45 2.49 0.83 -7.13
C LEU A 45 2.58 0.85 -5.60
N GLY A 46 2.18 -0.23 -4.93
CA GLY A 46 2.27 -0.30 -3.47
C GLY A 46 3.72 -0.23 -2.98
N THR A 47 4.67 -0.83 -3.72
CA THR A 47 6.10 -0.73 -3.40
C THR A 47 6.64 0.70 -3.58
N LEU A 48 6.22 1.43 -4.62
CA LEU A 48 6.61 2.84 -4.82
C LEU A 48 6.08 3.74 -3.69
N ILE A 49 4.85 3.53 -3.24
CA ILE A 49 4.29 4.25 -2.09
C ILE A 49 5.07 3.92 -0.82
N ASN A 50 5.43 2.66 -0.63
CA ASN A 50 6.26 2.25 0.48
C ASN A 50 7.63 2.95 0.46
N PHE A 51 8.28 3.10 -0.71
CA PHE A 51 9.50 3.89 -0.85
C PHE A 51 9.31 5.36 -0.47
N ILE A 52 8.20 5.98 -0.87
CA ILE A 52 7.87 7.37 -0.49
C ILE A 52 7.69 7.48 1.03
N ASP A 53 6.98 6.54 1.65
CA ASP A 53 6.76 6.51 3.09
C ASP A 53 8.05 6.22 3.87
N PHE A 54 8.96 5.43 3.31
CA PHE A 54 10.32 5.27 3.83
C PHE A 54 11.15 6.57 3.73
N GLY A 55 10.95 7.37 2.69
CA GLY A 55 11.50 8.73 2.60
C GLY A 55 10.97 9.66 3.69
N ASN A 56 9.72 9.47 4.13
CA ASN A 56 9.12 10.25 5.21
C ASN A 56 9.72 9.91 6.59
N LEU A 57 10.24 8.69 6.79
CA LEU A 57 11.04 8.31 7.97
C LEU A 57 12.30 9.17 8.09
N ASN A 58 13.09 9.28 7.01
CA ASN A 58 14.32 10.06 7.01
C ASN A 58 14.08 11.57 7.24
N THR A 59 12.96 12.09 6.75
CA THR A 59 12.61 13.51 6.91
C THR A 59 11.80 13.80 8.17
N LYS A 60 11.54 12.78 9.02
CA LYS A 60 10.75 12.87 10.26
C LYS A 60 9.32 13.44 10.07
N LYS A 61 8.81 13.41 8.84
CA LYS A 61 7.47 13.91 8.49
C LYS A 61 6.33 12.99 8.94
N TYR A 62 6.66 11.84 9.52
CA TYR A 62 5.68 10.90 10.07
C TYR A 62 5.19 11.31 11.46
N LEU A 63 5.89 12.23 12.15
CA LEU A 63 5.50 12.70 13.47
C LEU A 63 4.37 13.74 13.36
N PRO A 64 3.26 13.55 14.08
CA PRO A 64 2.27 14.61 14.29
C PRO A 64 2.89 15.84 14.96
N ASP A 65 2.39 17.04 14.62
CA ASP A 65 2.93 18.30 15.15
C ASP A 65 2.84 18.40 16.68
N ASP A 66 1.79 17.83 17.28
CA ASP A 66 1.59 17.75 18.73
C ASP A 66 2.65 16.86 19.40
N VAL A 67 2.98 15.72 18.80
CA VAL A 67 4.03 14.82 19.29
C VAL A 67 5.40 15.46 19.16
N ASN A 68 5.65 16.13 18.04
CA ASN A 68 6.91 16.86 17.81
C ASN A 68 7.09 18.00 18.82
N SER A 69 6.01 18.70 19.17
CA SER A 69 5.99 19.71 20.22
C SER A 69 6.31 19.10 21.59
N GLN A 70 5.69 17.97 21.95
CA GLN A 70 5.99 17.27 23.21
C GLN A 70 7.45 16.81 23.29
N ILE A 71 8.01 16.27 22.20
CA ILE A 71 9.42 15.89 22.13
C ILE A 71 10.32 17.12 22.39
N ARG A 72 10.01 18.28 21.79
CA ARG A 72 10.74 19.52 22.05
C ARG A 72 10.65 19.95 23.50
N THR A 73 9.45 19.93 24.10
CA THR A 73 9.26 20.26 25.51
C THR A 73 10.07 19.33 26.43
N TYR A 74 10.13 18.03 26.14
CA TYR A 74 10.97 17.10 26.90
C TYR A 74 12.47 17.41 26.75
N ILE A 75 12.92 17.79 25.57
CA ILE A 75 14.31 18.22 25.34
C ILE A 75 14.63 19.50 26.12
N GLU A 76 13.74 20.48 26.08
CA GLU A 76 13.88 21.77 26.80
C GLU A 76 13.91 21.56 28.33
N ASN A 77 13.12 20.61 28.84
CA ASN A 77 13.07 20.23 30.25
C ASN A 77 14.23 19.30 30.69
N LYS A 78 15.20 19.02 29.80
CA LYS A 78 16.31 18.06 30.03
C LYS A 78 15.85 16.62 30.30
N GLU A 79 14.63 16.26 29.89
CA GLU A 79 14.07 14.91 29.98
C GLU A 79 14.37 14.10 28.71
N GLY A 80 15.66 14.04 28.32
CA GLY A 80 16.09 13.45 27.05
C GLY A 80 15.70 11.98 26.88
N GLU A 81 15.63 11.22 27.96
CA GLU A 81 15.18 9.82 27.95
C GLU A 81 13.70 9.70 27.52
N LYS A 82 12.81 10.55 28.05
CA LYS A 82 11.39 10.56 27.68
C LYS A 82 11.20 11.02 26.24
N ALA A 83 11.96 12.03 25.81
CA ALA A 83 11.98 12.48 24.41
C ALA A 83 12.38 11.34 23.46
N PHE A 84 13.42 10.59 23.82
CA PHE A 84 13.88 9.45 23.03
C PHE A 84 12.85 8.32 23.00
N GLN A 85 12.31 7.91 24.16
CA GLN A 85 11.30 6.86 24.24
C GLN A 85 10.06 7.20 23.41
N LEU A 86 9.60 8.46 23.47
CA LEU A 86 8.45 8.92 22.69
C LEU A 86 8.75 8.91 21.19
N HIS A 87 9.91 9.45 20.78
CA HIS A 87 10.32 9.44 19.38
C HIS A 87 10.43 8.02 18.82
N TRP A 88 11.12 7.14 19.55
CA TRP A 88 11.34 5.76 19.18
C TRP A 88 10.02 4.98 19.04
N LYS A 89 9.09 5.17 19.98
CA LYS A 89 7.77 4.53 19.93
C LYS A 89 7.02 4.86 18.64
N PHE A 90 6.96 6.14 18.27
CA PHE A 90 6.28 6.57 17.04
C PHE A 90 7.01 6.10 15.78
N GLU A 91 8.34 6.09 15.79
CA GLU A 91 9.12 5.57 14.66
C GLU A 91 8.84 4.08 14.44
N GLN A 92 8.82 3.30 15.53
CA GLN A 92 8.57 1.87 15.47
C GLN A 92 7.14 1.56 15.02
N GLU A 93 6.14 2.28 15.55
CA GLU A 93 4.75 2.13 15.12
C GLU A 93 4.56 2.46 13.62
N PHE A 94 5.25 3.50 13.13
CA PHE A 94 5.22 3.84 11.70
C PHE A 94 5.85 2.73 10.85
N ARG A 95 7.02 2.20 11.25
CA ARG A 95 7.70 1.08 10.57
C ARG A 95 6.81 -0.17 10.54
N ASP A 96 6.17 -0.51 11.66
CA ASP A 96 5.28 -1.67 11.75
C ASP A 96 4.07 -1.52 10.82
N ASN A 97 3.47 -0.33 10.76
CA ASN A 97 2.36 -0.05 9.87
C ASN A 97 2.76 -0.12 8.38
N LEU A 98 3.96 0.36 8.06
CA LEU A 98 4.53 0.30 6.72
C LEU A 98 4.81 -1.15 6.28
N ILE A 99 5.36 -1.99 7.17
CA ILE A 99 5.56 -3.42 6.91
C ILE A 99 4.23 -4.14 6.70
N LYS A 100 3.22 -3.87 7.56
CA LYS A 100 1.87 -4.45 7.41
C LYS A 100 1.24 -4.06 6.07
N PHE A 101 1.32 -2.78 5.70
CA PHE A 101 0.82 -2.29 4.42
C PHE A 101 1.48 -3.02 3.24
N GLN A 102 2.80 -3.13 3.24
CA GLN A 102 3.52 -3.87 2.20
C GLN A 102 3.13 -5.36 2.17
N GLY A 103 2.93 -5.98 3.33
CA GLY A 103 2.44 -7.34 3.43
C GLY A 103 1.09 -7.51 2.74
N TYR A 104 0.14 -6.59 2.96
CA TYR A 104 -1.15 -6.61 2.28
C TYR A 104 -1.03 -6.40 0.78
N VAL A 105 -0.19 -5.45 0.33
CA VAL A 105 0.08 -5.20 -1.09
C VAL A 105 0.63 -6.46 -1.77
N PHE A 106 1.60 -7.13 -1.15
CA PHE A 106 2.16 -8.36 -1.71
C PHE A 106 1.13 -9.48 -1.75
N ILE A 107 0.42 -9.75 -0.65
CA ILE A 107 -0.59 -10.81 -0.63
C ILE A 107 -1.67 -10.56 -1.69
N LEU A 108 -2.24 -9.35 -1.73
CA LEU A 108 -3.28 -9.00 -2.68
C LEU A 108 -2.78 -9.05 -4.13
N GLY A 109 -1.60 -8.47 -4.37
CA GLY A 109 -0.97 -8.46 -5.70
C GLY A 109 -0.64 -9.86 -6.19
N THR A 110 -0.12 -10.74 -5.33
CA THR A 110 0.17 -12.14 -5.65
C THR A 110 -1.11 -12.95 -5.84
N LEU A 111 -2.18 -12.70 -5.06
CA LEU A 111 -3.47 -13.37 -5.26
C LEU A 111 -4.07 -13.01 -6.63
N ILE A 112 -4.07 -11.73 -6.99
CA ILE A 112 -4.57 -11.28 -8.29
C ILE A 112 -3.66 -11.78 -9.42
N TRP A 113 -2.34 -11.73 -9.22
CA TRP A 113 -1.38 -12.18 -10.23
C TRP A 113 -1.43 -13.69 -10.48
N GLY A 114 -1.50 -14.50 -9.41
CA GLY A 114 -1.42 -15.96 -9.51
C GLY A 114 -2.77 -16.67 -9.65
N PHE A 115 -3.85 -16.09 -9.13
CA PHE A 115 -5.19 -16.72 -9.13
C PHE A 115 -6.24 -15.94 -9.91
N GLY A 116 -5.96 -14.71 -10.37
CA GLY A 116 -6.88 -13.95 -11.22
C GLY A 116 -7.27 -14.73 -12.47
N ASP A 117 -6.26 -15.27 -13.15
CA ASP A 117 -6.43 -16.07 -14.37
C ASP A 117 -7.22 -17.37 -14.10
N LEU A 118 -7.03 -18.01 -12.93
CA LEU A 118 -7.74 -19.23 -12.51
C LEU A 118 -9.23 -18.97 -12.24
N PHE A 119 -9.55 -17.86 -11.56
CA PHE A 119 -10.95 -17.50 -11.28
C PHE A 119 -11.68 -17.15 -12.58
N PHE A 120 -11.01 -16.47 -13.51
CA PHE A 120 -11.58 -16.12 -14.80
C PHE A 120 -11.76 -17.34 -15.71
N CYS A 121 -10.78 -18.25 -15.77
CA CYS A 121 -10.95 -19.55 -16.43
C CYS A 121 -12.10 -20.36 -15.79
N ALA A 122 -12.23 -20.40 -14.46
CA ALA A 122 -13.32 -21.14 -13.82
C ALA A 122 -14.71 -20.53 -14.12
N VAL A 123 -14.81 -19.21 -14.21
CA VAL A 123 -16.07 -18.49 -14.45
C VAL A 123 -16.46 -18.45 -15.93
N LEU A 124 -15.49 -18.29 -16.85
CA LEU A 124 -15.74 -18.21 -18.30
C LEU A 124 -15.59 -19.55 -19.04
N SER A 125 -14.78 -20.50 -18.58
CA SER A 125 -14.67 -21.83 -19.22
C SER A 125 -15.80 -22.80 -18.82
N CYS A 126 -16.95 -22.29 -18.36
CA CYS A 126 -18.21 -23.03 -18.27
C CYS A 126 -19.20 -22.71 -19.41
N THR A 127 -18.73 -22.12 -20.51
CA THR A 127 -19.49 -22.01 -21.77
C THR A 127 -18.67 -22.48 -22.94
#